data_AF-A0A7T8KH53-F1
#
_entry.id   AF-A0A7T8KH53-F1
#
_cell.length_a   1.000
_cell.length_b   1.000
_cell.length_c   1.000
_cell.angle_alpha   90.00
_cell.angle_beta   90.00
_cell.angle_gamma   90.00
#
_symmetry.space_group_name_H-M   'P 1'
#
loop_
_entity.id
_entity.type
_entity.pdbx_description
1 polymer ?
#
loop_
_entity_poly.entity_id
_entity_poly.type
_entity_poly.pdbx_seq_one_letter_code
_entity_poly.pdbx_strand_id
1 'polypeptide(L)'
;MQLKEEFRTYDALRREHDMQIVQIATEAGLRIAPDQWSSLLYGDTHHKSQMQIILSVSAGTSHCVTKTGDPGKLTELRPSLDFLAGIDPAQ
;
A
#
# COMPACT_ATOMS: atom_id res chain seq x y z
N MET A 1 26.57 9.23 -4.60
CA MET A 1 25.22 9.22 -4.00
C MET A 1 25.19 10.31 -2.93
N GLN A 2 24.51 11.43 -3.16
CA GLN A 2 24.28 12.46 -2.14
C GLN A 2 22.80 12.41 -1.75
N LEU A 3 22.51 12.28 -0.45
CA LEU A 3 21.15 12.36 0.08
C LEU A 3 20.67 13.81 -0.02
N LYS A 4 19.45 14.03 -0.52
CA LYS A 4 18.79 15.33 -0.47
C LYS A 4 18.65 15.79 0.99
N GLU A 5 18.61 17.10 1.22
CA GLU A 5 18.59 17.68 2.57
C GLU A 5 17.41 17.24 3.42
N GLU A 6 16.30 16.92 2.78
CA GLU A 6 15.07 16.37 3.40
C GLU A 6 15.22 14.95 3.97
N PHE A 7 16.28 14.21 3.60
CA PHE A 7 16.53 12.84 4.08
C PHE A 7 17.72 12.74 5.06
N ARG A 8 18.19 13.88 5.60
CA ARG A 8 19.31 13.89 6.57
C ARG A 8 18.90 13.48 7.98
N THR A 9 17.61 13.37 8.27
CA THR A 9 17.09 12.82 9.53
C THR A 9 16.71 11.35 9.34
N TYR A 10 17.08 10.52 10.31
CA TYR A 10 16.82 9.07 10.28
C TYR A 10 15.33 8.78 10.07
N ASP A 11 14.44 9.51 10.75
CA ASP A 11 12.99 9.33 10.64
C ASP A 11 12.45 9.62 9.24
N ALA A 12 12.97 10.64 8.55
CA ALA A 12 12.52 10.99 7.19
C ALA A 12 12.98 9.93 6.18
N LEU A 13 14.24 9.52 6.25
CA LEU A 13 14.78 8.48 5.38
C LEU A 13 14.10 7.13 5.63
N ARG A 14 13.83 6.79 6.90
CA ARG A 14 13.18 5.53 7.26
C ARG A 14 11.73 5.48 6.78
N ARG A 15 10.98 6.57 6.92
CA ARG A 15 9.63 6.68 6.36
C ARG A 15 9.61 6.51 4.85
N GLU A 16 10.54 7.14 4.15
CA GLU A 16 10.68 7.01 2.69
C GLU A 16 10.99 5.55 2.29
N HIS A 17 11.93 4.93 2.99
CA HIS A 17 12.28 3.53 2.77
C HIS A 17 11.09 2.58 3.00
N ASP A 18 10.36 2.74 4.12
CA ASP A 18 9.18 1.93 4.40
C ASP A 18 8.08 2.15 3.35
N MET A 19 7.86 3.40 2.93
CA MET A 19 6.89 3.74 1.89
C MET A 19 7.22 3.07 0.55
N GLN A 20 8.49 3.08 0.14
CA GLN A 20 8.92 2.40 -1.08
C GLN A 20 8.70 0.88 -1.01
N ILE A 21 8.98 0.26 0.13
CA ILE A 21 8.72 -1.19 0.29
C ILE A 21 7.22 -1.50 0.20
N VAL A 22 6.38 -0.71 0.86
CA VAL A 22 4.91 -0.87 0.80
C VAL A 22 4.39 -0.66 -0.61
N GLN A 23 4.94 0.32 -1.34
CA GLN A 23 4.59 0.59 -2.73
C GLN A 23 4.95 -0.61 -3.63
N ILE A 24 6.17 -1.14 -3.53
CA ILE A 24 6.60 -2.32 -4.31
C ILE A 24 5.71 -3.53 -4.00
N ALA A 25 5.37 -3.77 -2.73
CA ALA A 25 4.47 -4.84 -2.35
C ALA A 25 3.06 -4.64 -2.93
N THR A 26 2.55 -3.42 -2.90
CA THR A 26 1.25 -3.06 -3.48
C THR A 26 1.24 -3.24 -5.01
N GLU A 27 2.28 -2.80 -5.70
CA GLU A 27 2.48 -3.00 -7.15
C GLU A 27 2.63 -4.47 -7.51
N ALA A 28 3.25 -5.27 -6.63
CA ALA A 28 3.33 -6.73 -6.77
C ALA A 28 2.00 -7.44 -6.48
N GLY A 29 0.98 -6.73 -5.97
CA GLY A 29 -0.33 -7.27 -5.58
C GLY A 29 -0.35 -7.95 -4.21
N LEU A 30 0.66 -7.73 -3.36
CA LEU A 30 0.73 -8.26 -2.00
C LEU A 30 -0.02 -7.33 -1.05
N ARG A 31 -1.11 -7.83 -0.45
CA ARG A 31 -1.82 -7.12 0.63
C ARG A 31 -1.37 -7.65 1.98
N ILE A 32 -0.54 -6.86 2.66
CA ILE A 32 0.00 -7.17 3.99
C ILE A 32 -0.63 -6.19 4.99
N ALA A 33 -1.07 -6.71 6.14
CA ALA A 33 -1.74 -5.90 7.16
C ALA A 33 -0.75 -5.00 7.94
N PRO A 34 -1.19 -3.86 8.51
CA PRO A 34 -0.30 -2.90 9.18
C PRO A 34 0.49 -3.51 10.36
N ASP A 35 -0.10 -4.46 11.07
CA ASP A 35 0.54 -5.22 12.14
C ASP A 35 1.59 -6.20 11.62
N GLN A 36 1.34 -6.86 10.49
CA GLN A 36 2.31 -7.75 9.83
C GLN A 36 3.51 -6.97 9.31
N TRP A 37 3.28 -5.79 8.74
CA TRP A 37 4.35 -4.89 8.32
C TRP A 37 5.19 -4.36 9.48
N SER A 38 4.57 -4.01 10.60
CA SER A 38 5.28 -3.64 11.83
C SER A 38 6.22 -4.77 12.27
N SER A 39 5.72 -6.01 12.27
CA SER A 39 6.51 -7.19 12.58
C SER A 39 7.63 -7.44 11.54
N LEU A 40 7.34 -7.25 10.26
CA LEU A 40 8.28 -7.53 9.16
C LEU A 40 9.42 -6.51 9.06
N LEU A 41 9.14 -5.23 9.28
CA LEU A 41 10.12 -4.15 9.14
C LEU A 41 10.82 -3.78 10.46
N TYR A 42 10.15 -4.01 11.60
CA TYR A 42 10.60 -3.56 12.91
C TYR A 42 10.67 -4.68 13.96
N GLY A 43 10.10 -5.86 13.72
CA GLY A 43 10.07 -6.96 14.69
C GLY A 43 9.18 -6.68 15.90
N ASP A 44 8.34 -5.64 15.84
CA ASP A 44 7.45 -5.21 16.92
C ASP A 44 6.05 -4.88 16.40
N THR A 45 5.13 -4.55 17.30
CA THR A 45 3.77 -4.05 16.96
C THR A 45 3.60 -2.55 17.23
N HIS A 46 4.68 -1.84 17.58
CA HIS A 46 4.62 -0.44 17.99
C HIS A 46 4.50 0.49 16.79
N HIS A 47 5.04 0.08 15.64
CA HIS A 47 5.01 0.84 14.38
C HIS A 47 3.75 0.61 13.54
N LYS A 48 2.74 -0.07 14.11
CA LYS A 48 1.45 -0.34 13.45
C LYS A 48 0.74 0.93 12.98
N SER A 49 0.72 1.99 13.80
CA SER A 49 0.03 3.24 13.47
C SER A 49 0.73 3.98 12.31
N GLN A 50 2.06 4.04 12.33
CA GLN A 50 2.87 4.59 11.24
C GLN A 50 2.58 3.84 9.94
N MET A 51 2.57 2.51 10.00
CA MET A 51 2.29 1.69 8.84
C MET A 51 0.86 1.84 8.33
N GLN A 52 -0.11 1.99 9.22
CA GLN A 52 -1.50 2.24 8.84
C GLN A 52 -1.62 3.53 8.03
N ILE A 53 -0.93 4.61 8.43
CA ILE A 53 -0.89 5.86 7.67
C ILE A 53 -0.22 5.64 6.30
N ILE A 54 0.93 4.96 6.24
CA ILE A 54 1.64 4.66 4.98
C ILE A 54 0.73 3.89 4.01
N LEU A 55 0.05 2.86 4.51
CA LEU A 55 -0.90 2.07 3.73
C LEU A 55 -2.08 2.90 3.24
N SER A 56 -2.64 3.77 4.08
CA SER A 56 -3.72 4.68 3.68
C SER A 56 -3.30 5.66 2.59
N VAL A 57 -2.05 6.14 2.61
CA VAL A 57 -1.49 7.00 1.57
C VAL A 57 -1.27 6.23 0.26
N SER A 58 -0.77 4.99 0.32
CA SER A 58 -0.51 4.16 -0.87
C SER A 58 -1.77 3.50 -1.45
N ALA A 59 -2.83 3.33 -0.67
CA ALA A 59 -4.05 2.64 -1.09
C ALA A 59 -4.97 3.46 -2.03
N GLY A 60 -4.66 4.74 -2.26
CA GLY A 60 -5.48 5.66 -3.06
C GLY A 60 -5.75 5.25 -4.52
N THR A 61 -5.07 4.23 -5.06
CA THR A 61 -5.19 3.83 -6.48
C THR A 61 -5.01 2.32 -6.73
N SER A 62 -5.38 1.44 -5.80
CA SER A 62 -5.15 0.00 -5.98
C SER A 62 -6.21 -0.70 -6.87
N HIS A 63 -5.99 -0.67 -8.19
CA HIS A 63 -6.58 -1.61 -9.16
C HIS A 63 -5.91 -2.99 -9.00
N CYS A 64 -6.44 -3.81 -8.11
CA CYS A 64 -5.93 -5.15 -7.79
C CYS A 64 -6.67 -6.22 -8.63
N VAL A 65 -6.39 -6.32 -9.93
CA VAL A 65 -6.81 -7.49 -10.75
C VAL A 65 -5.79 -7.76 -11.87
N THR A 66 -4.56 -8.18 -11.56
CA THR A 66 -3.61 -8.58 -12.61
C THR A 66 -2.74 -9.80 -12.31
N LYS A 67 -2.61 -10.29 -11.06
CA LYS A 67 -1.62 -11.35 -10.73
C LYS A 67 -2.13 -12.58 -9.99
N THR A 68 -3.43 -12.87 -10.10
CA THR A 68 -3.97 -14.18 -9.75
C THR A 68 -4.76 -14.63 -10.96
N GLY A 69 -4.27 -15.67 -11.66
CA GLY A 69 -5.00 -16.27 -12.77
C GLY A 69 -6.41 -16.58 -12.29
N ASP A 70 -7.39 -15.90 -12.88
CA ASP A 70 -8.78 -15.78 -12.45
C ASP A 70 -9.43 -17.18 -12.33
N PRO A 71 -9.49 -17.80 -11.13
CA PRO A 71 -10.09 -19.11 -10.95
C PRO A 71 -11.59 -18.99 -10.61
N GLY A 72 -12.09 -17.75 -10.44
CA GLY A 72 -13.38 -17.44 -9.82
C GLY A 72 -14.30 -16.55 -10.66
N LYS A 73 -14.00 -16.32 -11.95
CA LYS A 73 -14.73 -15.38 -12.82
C LYS A 73 -14.82 -13.96 -12.26
N LEU A 74 -13.82 -13.51 -11.51
CA LEU A 74 -13.78 -12.16 -10.93
C LEU A 74 -13.70 -11.06 -12.00
N THR A 75 -13.30 -11.44 -13.21
CA THR A 75 -13.38 -10.59 -14.40
C THR A 75 -14.81 -10.15 -14.73
N GLU A 76 -15.84 -10.95 -14.41
CA GLU A 76 -17.26 -10.58 -14.60
C GLU A 76 -17.74 -9.49 -13.63
N LEU A 77 -17.04 -9.30 -12.51
CA LEU A 77 -17.32 -8.26 -11.50
C LEU A 77 -16.63 -6.92 -11.83
N ARG A 78 -15.73 -6.89 -12.81
CA ARG A 78 -15.10 -5.64 -13.30
C ARG A 78 -16.12 -4.55 -13.69
N PRO A 79 -17.17 -4.81 -14.49
CA PRO A 79 -18.15 -3.77 -14.82
C PRO A 79 -18.89 -3.21 -13.59
N SER A 80 -19.16 -4.05 -12.57
CA SER A 80 -19.79 -3.60 -11.32
C SER A 80 -18.84 -2.79 -10.44
N LEU A 81 -17.55 -3.17 -10.39
CA LEU A 81 -16.51 -2.45 -9.67
C LEU A 81 -16.18 -1.09 -10.34
N ASP A 82 -16.19 -1.03 -11.66
CA ASP A 82 -15.99 0.20 -12.43
C ASP A 82 -17.15 1.19 -12.20
N PHE A 83 -18.39 0.69 -12.20
CA PHE A 83 -19.56 1.49 -11.82
C PHE A 83 -19.44 2.06 -10.41
N LEU A 84 -19.05 1.24 -9.43
CA LEU A 84 -18.84 1.68 -8.04
C LEU A 84 -17.66 2.66 -7.90
N ALA A 85 -16.58 2.48 -8.65
CA ALA A 85 -15.43 3.38 -8.65
C ALA A 85 -15.75 4.75 -9.27
N GLY A 86 -16.74 4.81 -10.17
CA GLY A 86 -17.27 6.06 -10.71
C GLY A 86 -18.25 6.79 -9.78
N ILE A 87 -18.66 6.18 -8.67
CA ILE A 87 -19.48 6.87 -7.66
C ILE A 87 -18.57 7.74 -6.82
N ASP A 88 -18.70 9.05 -7.01
CA ASP A 88 -18.01 10.04 -6.21
C ASP A 88 -18.44 9.89 -4.73
N PRO A 89 -17.50 9.62 -3.80
CA PRO A 89 -17.83 9.39 -2.40
C PRO A 89 -18.17 10.68 -1.63
N ALA A 90 -18.27 11.84 -2.28
CA ALA A 90 -18.52 13.14 -1.66
C ALA A 90 -19.94 13.71 -1.84
N GLN A 91 -20.93 12.89 -2.23
CA GLN A 91 -22.36 13.27 -2.16
C GLN A 91 -22.96 13.08 -0.76
#